data_AF-A0AAW8NTW3-F1
#
_entry.id   AF-A0AAW8NTW3-F1
#
_cell.length_a   1.000
_cell.length_b   1.000
_cell.length_c   1.000
_cell.angle_alpha   90.00
_cell.angle_beta   90.00
_cell.angle_gamma   90.00
#
_symmetry.space_group_name_H-M   'P 1'
#
loop_
_entity.id
_entity.type
_entity.pdbx_description
1 polymer ?
#
loop_
_entity_poly.entity_id
_entity_poly.type
_entity_poly.pdbx_seq_one_letter_code
_entity_poly.pdbx_strand_id
1 'polypeptide(L)'
;MSSTSEKPHLTSSDLDMLQGVLDDAGYDARILIDDQRVFNVAAVLLIRLFQEGVTSPAMLSKALEYHFGKPKEPPKPITPIFNRYAIQGLPRERRAAG
;
A
#
# COMPACT_ATOMS: atom_id res chain seq x y z
N MET A 1 33.08 -25.03 14.17
CA MET A 1 31.79 -25.20 13.45
C MET A 1 31.39 -23.84 12.91
N SER A 2 31.58 -23.59 11.61
CA SER A 2 31.08 -22.37 10.97
C SER A 2 29.78 -22.74 10.26
N SER A 3 28.64 -22.34 10.83
CA SER A 3 27.37 -22.37 10.13
C SER A 3 27.35 -21.17 9.20
N THR A 4 27.76 -21.36 7.95
CA THR A 4 27.45 -20.40 6.87
C THR A 4 25.94 -20.49 6.64
N SER A 5 25.18 -19.65 7.34
CA SER A 5 23.78 -19.40 6.98
C SER A 5 23.81 -18.79 5.58
N GLU A 6 23.57 -19.61 4.57
CA GLU A 6 23.27 -19.16 3.22
C GLU A 6 22.01 -18.32 3.31
N LYS A 7 22.18 -17.01 3.44
CA LYS A 7 21.06 -16.08 3.33
C LYS A 7 20.53 -16.24 1.90
N PRO A 8 19.23 -16.53 1.71
CA PRO A 8 18.65 -16.60 0.39
C PRO A 8 18.99 -15.31 -0.36
N HIS A 9 19.73 -15.44 -1.46
CA HIS A 9 20.01 -14.31 -2.31
C HIS A 9 18.69 -13.86 -2.94
N LEU A 10 18.29 -12.61 -2.70
CA LEU A 10 17.09 -12.04 -3.30
C LEU A 10 17.31 -11.95 -4.82
N THR A 11 16.49 -12.65 -5.59
CA THR A 11 16.48 -12.51 -7.04
C THR A 11 15.71 -11.25 -7.44
N SER A 12 15.88 -10.80 -8.68
CA SER A 12 15.08 -9.67 -9.20
C SER A 12 13.58 -9.94 -9.10
N SER A 13 13.14 -11.19 -9.33
CA SER A 13 11.73 -11.56 -9.24
C SER A 13 11.21 -11.47 -7.80
N ASP A 14 12.05 -11.79 -6.81
CA ASP A 14 11.67 -11.68 -5.40
C ASP A 14 11.53 -10.21 -4.99
N LEU A 15 12.43 -9.36 -5.49
CA LEU A 15 12.37 -7.92 -5.24
C LEU A 15 11.12 -7.28 -5.86
N ASP A 16 10.76 -7.66 -7.08
CA ASP A 16 9.52 -7.20 -7.72
C ASP A 16 8.28 -7.64 -6.95
N MET A 17 8.28 -8.87 -6.42
CA MET A 17 7.20 -9.36 -5.57
C MET A 17 7.13 -8.57 -4.26
N LEU A 18 8.24 -8.36 -3.57
CA LEU A 18 8.29 -7.60 -2.31
C LEU A 18 7.87 -6.14 -2.53
N GLN A 19 8.25 -5.54 -3.67
CA GLN A 19 7.82 -4.21 -4.08
C GLN A 19 6.30 -4.16 -4.31
N GLY A 20 5.74 -5.14 -5.02
CA GLY A 20 4.29 -5.24 -5.23
C GLY A 20 3.51 -5.35 -3.91
N VAL A 21 4.03 -6.09 -2.93
CA VAL A 21 3.42 -6.18 -1.60
C VAL A 21 3.43 -4.83 -0.87
N LEU A 22 4.47 -4.02 -1.04
CA LEU A 22 4.54 -2.67 -0.46
C LEU A 22 3.54 -1.73 -1.12
N ASP A 23 3.48 -1.76 -2.45
CA ASP A 23 2.58 -0.92 -3.26
C ASP A 23 1.11 -1.24 -2.94
N ASP A 24 0.75 -2.53 -2.88
CA ASP A 24 -0.61 -3.00 -2.53
C ASP A 24 -1.00 -2.60 -1.10
N ALA A 25 -0.04 -2.57 -0.19
CA ALA A 25 -0.25 -2.13 1.19
C ALA A 25 -0.20 -0.59 1.34
N GLY A 26 0.02 0.15 0.25
CA GLY A 26 0.01 1.62 0.22
C GLY A 26 1.28 2.28 0.75
N TYR A 27 2.40 1.56 0.80
CA TYR A 27 3.69 2.12 1.18
C TYR A 27 4.40 2.73 -0.03
N ASP A 28 4.69 4.03 0.02
CA ASP A 28 5.59 4.70 -0.94
C ASP A 28 7.05 4.39 -0.58
N ALA A 29 7.41 3.12 -0.72
CA ALA A 29 8.71 2.57 -0.39
C ALA A 29 9.33 1.98 -1.65
N ARG A 30 10.59 2.28 -1.95
CA ARG A 30 11.32 1.59 -3.03
C ARG A 30 12.38 0.70 -2.46
N ILE A 31 12.37 -0.58 -2.84
CA ILE A 31 13.44 -1.50 -2.52
C ILE A 31 14.59 -1.26 -3.52
N LEU A 32 15.51 -0.36 -3.17
CA LEU A 32 16.70 -0.09 -3.96
C LEU A 32 17.83 -1.05 -3.55
N ILE A 33 18.44 -1.69 -4.56
CA ILE A 33 19.58 -2.60 -4.38
C ILE A 33 20.89 -1.81 -4.22
N ASP A 34 20.92 -0.57 -4.70
CA ASP A 34 22.10 0.30 -4.70
C ASP A 34 22.07 1.30 -3.53
N ASP A 35 23.25 1.64 -3.01
CA ASP A 35 23.62 2.17 -1.68
C ASP A 35 22.95 3.48 -1.19
N GLN A 36 21.84 3.92 -1.77
CA GLN A 36 21.08 5.10 -1.36
C GLN A 36 20.06 4.75 -0.28
N ARG A 37 20.57 4.82 0.95
CA ARG A 37 19.89 4.57 2.23
C ARG A 37 18.66 5.45 2.44
N VAL A 38 17.53 5.03 1.90
CA VAL A 38 16.21 5.33 2.48
C VAL A 38 15.56 3.97 2.77
N PHE A 39 16.00 3.34 3.86
CA PHE A 39 15.44 2.07 4.28
C PHE A 39 14.06 2.31 4.90
N ASN A 40 13.02 2.16 4.09
CA ASN A 40 11.68 2.06 4.64
C ASN A 40 11.63 0.85 5.60
N VAL A 41 11.17 1.06 6.83
CA VAL A 41 11.11 0.02 7.87
C VAL A 41 10.24 -1.16 7.42
N ALA A 42 9.19 -0.92 6.64
CA ALA A 42 8.36 -1.96 6.05
C ALA A 42 9.13 -2.82 5.03
N ALA A 43 9.92 -2.20 4.17
CA ALA A 43 10.78 -2.92 3.21
C ALA A 43 11.82 -3.80 3.91
N VAL A 44 12.44 -3.28 4.98
CA VAL A 44 13.41 -4.05 5.79
C VAL A 44 12.73 -5.25 6.46
N LEU A 45 11.52 -5.07 6.99
CA LEU A 45 10.76 -6.16 7.58
C LEU A 45 10.44 -7.25 6.54
N LEU A 46 9.98 -6.87 5.35
CA LEU A 46 9.66 -7.81 4.28
C LEU A 46 10.87 -8.62 3.82
N ILE A 47 12.02 -7.96 3.62
CA ILE A 47 13.28 -8.63 3.26
C ILE A 47 13.66 -9.65 4.34
N ARG A 48 13.54 -9.27 5.61
CA ARG A 48 13.85 -10.15 6.74
C ARG A 48 12.92 -11.37 6.76
N LEU A 49 11.60 -11.16 6.66
CA LEU A 49 10.61 -12.24 6.66
C LEU A 49 10.82 -13.19 5.47
N PHE A 50 11.17 -12.66 4.31
CA PHE A 50 11.50 -13.46 3.13
C PHE A 50 12.75 -14.33 3.37
N GLN A 51 13.80 -13.76 3.95
CA GLN A 51 15.01 -14.50 4.33
C GLN A 51 14.74 -15.55 5.43
N GLU A 52 13.75 -15.33 6.29
CA GLU A 52 13.25 -16.30 7.27
C GLU A 52 12.34 -17.39 6.65
N GLY A 53 12.06 -17.31 5.35
CA GLY A 53 11.33 -18.32 4.57
C GLY A 53 9.87 -17.97 4.27
N VAL A 54 9.40 -16.78 4.62
CA VAL A 54 8.04 -16.32 4.29
C VAL A 54 8.02 -15.78 2.86
N THR A 55 7.69 -16.63 1.90
CA THR A 55 7.69 -16.29 0.47
C THR A 55 6.30 -15.97 -0.09
N SER A 56 5.24 -16.18 0.70
CA SER A 56 3.87 -15.92 0.25
C SER A 56 3.52 -14.42 0.34
N PRO A 57 3.13 -13.75 -0.77
CA PRO A 57 2.74 -12.34 -0.76
C PRO A 57 1.62 -12.01 0.23
N ALA A 58 0.62 -12.89 0.36
CA ALA A 58 -0.49 -12.71 1.29
C ALA A 58 -0.03 -12.75 2.76
N MET A 59 0.94 -13.62 3.08
CA MET A 59 1.52 -13.68 4.43
C MET A 59 2.37 -12.46 4.75
N LEU A 60 3.12 -11.97 3.76
CA LEU A 60 3.93 -10.76 3.87
C LEU A 60 3.05 -9.51 4.08
N SER A 61 1.97 -9.38 3.32
CA SER A 61 0.97 -8.31 3.51
C SER A 61 0.33 -8.37 4.91
N LYS A 62 -0.06 -9.58 5.35
CA LYS A 62 -0.61 -9.77 6.71
C LYS A 62 0.40 -9.44 7.81
N ALA A 63 1.69 -9.72 7.57
CA ALA A 63 2.75 -9.33 8.50
C ALA A 63 2.90 -7.80 8.56
N LEU A 64 2.81 -7.10 7.43
CA LEU A 64 2.77 -5.63 7.42
C LEU A 64 1.59 -5.10 8.26
N GLU A 65 0.39 -5.65 8.07
CA GLU A 65 -0.77 -5.27 8.88
C GLU A 65 -0.58 -5.56 10.37
N TYR A 66 0.05 -6.69 10.71
CA TYR A 66 0.30 -7.05 12.10
C TYR A 66 1.33 -6.13 12.76
N HIS A 67 2.39 -5.76 12.04
CA HIS A 67 3.49 -4.97 12.57
C HIS A 67 3.23 -3.45 12.58
N PHE A 68 2.55 -2.93 11.55
CA PHE A 68 2.33 -1.49 11.38
C PHE A 68 0.87 -1.07 11.54
N GLY A 69 -0.04 -2.04 11.71
CA GLY A 69 -1.48 -1.81 11.70
C GLY A 69 -2.04 -1.84 10.28
N LYS A 70 -3.37 -1.79 10.20
CA LYS A 70 -4.06 -1.81 8.90
C LYS A 70 -3.85 -0.48 8.16
N PRO A 71 -3.51 -0.51 6.87
CA PRO A 71 -3.55 0.69 6.06
C PRO A 71 -4.96 1.28 6.13
N LYS A 72 -5.04 2.59 6.36
CA LYS A 72 -6.31 3.29 6.46
C LYS A 72 -7.01 3.15 5.10
N GLU A 73 -8.09 2.38 5.04
CA GLU A 73 -8.89 2.27 3.82
C GLU A 73 -9.21 3.69 3.33
N PRO A 74 -9.03 3.96 2.02
CA PRO A 74 -9.42 5.25 1.48
C PRO A 74 -10.90 5.47 1.83
N PRO A 75 -11.26 6.66 2.37
CA PRO A 75 -12.64 6.92 2.75
C PRO A 75 -13.53 6.63 1.55
N LYS A 76 -14.59 5.83 1.76
CA LYS A 76 -15.58 5.54 0.71
C LYS A 76 -15.97 6.86 0.07
N PRO A 77 -15.93 6.99 -1.27
CA PRO A 77 -16.31 8.22 -1.93
C PRO A 77 -17.74 8.55 -1.51
N ILE A 78 -17.88 9.59 -0.69
CA ILE A 78 -19.17 10.14 -0.34
C ILE A 78 -19.65 10.79 -1.62
N THR A 79 -20.54 10.12 -2.36
CA THR A 79 -21.29 10.80 -3.41
C THR A 79 -22.14 11.84 -2.70
N PRO A 80 -21.85 13.14 -2.86
CA PRO A 80 -22.65 14.11 -2.19
C PRO A 80 -24.03 14.10 -2.84
N ILE A 81 -25.09 13.94 -2.03
CA ILE A 81 -26.46 14.15 -2.48
C ILE A 81 -26.66 15.66 -2.61
N PHE A 82 -25.99 16.28 -3.58
CA PHE A 82 -26.25 17.67 -3.90
C PHE A 82 -27.47 17.74 -4.80
N ASN A 83 -28.53 18.37 -4.30
CA ASN A 83 -29.65 18.74 -5.14
C ASN A 83 -29.12 19.72 -6.21
N ARG A 84 -29.16 19.32 -7.48
CA ARG A 84 -28.67 20.12 -8.62
C ARG A 84 -29.24 21.54 -8.62
N TYR A 85 -30.48 21.72 -8.13
CA TYR A 85 -31.13 23.02 -8.01
C TYR A 85 -30.63 23.88 -6.86
N ALA A 86 -29.97 23.30 -5.85
CA ALA A 86 -29.29 24.05 -4.79
C ALA A 86 -27.95 24.64 -5.25
N ILE A 87 -27.27 24.01 -6.21
CA ILE A 87 -25.99 24.49 -6.77
C ILE A 87 -26.22 25.39 -7.99
N GLN A 88 -27.06 24.96 -8.93
CA GLN A 88 -27.28 25.65 -10.21
C GLN A 88 -28.43 26.66 -10.18
N GLY A 89 -29.15 26.73 -9.05
CA GLY A 89 -30.36 27.50 -8.89
C GLY A 89 -31.58 26.82 -9.51
N LEU A 90 -32.76 27.36 -9.18
CA LEU A 90 -34.03 26.86 -9.70
C LEU A 90 -34.18 27.20 -11.21
N PRO A 91 -34.73 26.28 -12.02
CA PRO A 91 -35.07 26.53 -13.42
C PRO A 91 -36.02 27.72 -13.56
N ARG A 92 -35.89 28.47 -14.65
CA ARG A 92 -36.71 29.67 -14.92
C ARG A 92 -38.22 29.40 -14.89
N GLU A 93 -38.64 28.21 -15.27
CA GLU A 93 -40.03 27.75 -15.26
C GLU A 93 -40.68 27.79 -13.86
N ARG A 94 -39.89 27.67 -12.79
CA ARG A 94 -40.39 27.74 -11.40
C ARG A 94 -40.32 29.12 -10.76
N ARG A 95 -39.80 30.14 -11.47
CA ARG A 95 -39.73 31.52 -10.97
C ARG A 95 -41.01 32.32 -11.21
N ALA A 96 -41.93 31.82 -12.03
CA ALA A 96 -43.15 32.53 -12.44
C ALA A 96 -44.41 32.12 -11.66
N ALA A 97 -44.29 31.24 -10.67
CA ALA A 97 -45.38 30.87 -9.76
C ALA A 97 -45.11 31.53 -8.39
N GLY A 98 -45.38 32.83 -8.30
CA GLY A 98 -45.24 33.65 -7.11
C GLY A 98 -46.03 34.94 -7.27
#